data_AF-A0A094AD20-F1
#
_entry.id   AF-A0A094AD20-F1
#
_cell.length_a   1.000
_cell.length_b   1.000
_cell.length_c   1.000
_cell.angle_alpha   90.00
_cell.angle_beta   90.00
_cell.angle_gamma   90.00
#
_symmetry.space_group_name_H-M   'P 1'
#
loop_
_entity.id
_entity.type
_entity.pdbx_description
1 polymer ?
#
loop_
_entity_poly.entity_id
_entity_poly.type
_entity_poly.pdbx_seq_one_letter_code
_entity_poly.pdbx_strand_id
1 'polypeptide(L)'
;MAPPPKPLNVIALISGGKDSIYSLLHVLSLGHRVLAVGNLYPQGPGHVTPLTTSSPITTTSSISSIGTGSNGGISTQTTEDDAPDPDSHMYQTAGHALIPFIARALGLPLFRAPILGKAVIGGSTYAPPPSTSLGSGAGTGKEGGEDETESLIPLLRAIKEAHPTANAVSAGAILSTYQRTRIESVAARLDLVPLAFLWQYPTLFKSEGEAALLAHMEEVGMEARIVKVASGGLGEGELWVDVASRAGREK
;
A
#
# COMPACT_ATOMS: atom_id res chain seq x y z
N MET A 1 -18.33 32.53 -6.54
CA MET A 1 -17.98 31.22 -5.95
C MET A 1 -17.33 30.40 -7.05
N ALA A 2 -16.07 29.97 -6.90
CA ALA A 2 -15.44 29.11 -7.92
C ALA A 2 -16.22 27.79 -8.02
N PRO A 3 -16.35 27.20 -9.22
CA PRO A 3 -16.98 25.88 -9.35
C PRO A 3 -16.23 24.86 -8.47
N PRO A 4 -16.93 23.88 -7.89
CA PRO A 4 -16.28 22.84 -7.10
C PRO A 4 -15.23 22.12 -7.97
N PRO A 5 -14.08 21.75 -7.40
CA PRO A 5 -13.02 21.08 -8.15
C PRO A 5 -13.57 19.78 -8.75
N LYS A 6 -13.16 19.51 -10.00
CA LYS A 6 -13.59 18.31 -10.73
C LYS A 6 -13.14 17.06 -9.97
N PRO A 7 -14.02 16.04 -9.77
CA PRO A 7 -13.62 14.77 -9.18
C PRO A 7 -12.45 14.11 -9.93
N LEU A 8 -11.49 13.59 -9.17
CA LEU A 8 -10.36 12.83 -9.68
C LEU A 8 -10.69 11.35 -9.78
N ASN A 9 -9.97 10.65 -10.65
CA ASN A 9 -9.99 9.20 -10.77
C ASN A 9 -8.68 8.65 -10.19
N VAL A 10 -8.79 8.05 -9.01
CA VAL A 10 -7.69 7.80 -8.09
C VAL A 10 -7.30 6.33 -8.09
N ILE A 11 -6.00 6.09 -8.15
CA ILE A 11 -5.37 4.82 -7.77
C ILE A 11 -5.00 4.93 -6.28
N ALA A 12 -5.55 4.06 -5.44
CA ALA A 12 -5.25 4.09 -4.01
C ALA A 12 -4.14 3.10 -3.65
N LEU A 13 -2.99 3.60 -3.17
CA LEU A 13 -1.93 2.75 -2.63
C LEU A 13 -2.30 2.31 -1.21
N ILE A 14 -2.41 1.00 -1.00
CA ILE A 14 -2.76 0.40 0.29
C ILE A 14 -1.63 -0.47 0.84
N SER A 15 -1.38 -0.37 2.15
CA SER A 15 -0.37 -1.18 2.85
C SER A 15 -0.97 -2.24 3.78
N GLY A 16 -2.28 -2.15 4.07
CA GLY A 16 -2.94 -2.95 5.11
C GLY A 16 -2.88 -2.27 6.48
N GLY A 17 -2.11 -1.19 6.62
CA GLY A 17 -2.14 -0.31 7.79
C GLY A 17 -3.25 0.74 7.72
N LYS A 18 -3.61 1.26 8.90
CA LYS A 18 -4.70 2.25 9.09
C LYS A 18 -4.56 3.50 8.20
N ASP A 19 -3.35 4.01 8.00
CA ASP A 19 -3.16 5.31 7.37
C ASP A 19 -3.50 5.28 5.88
N SER A 20 -3.20 4.16 5.22
CA SER A 20 -3.57 3.97 3.82
C SER A 20 -5.09 3.87 3.60
N ILE A 21 -5.80 3.26 4.56
CA ILE A 21 -7.27 3.15 4.53
C ILE A 21 -7.92 4.49 4.88
N TYR A 22 -7.39 5.22 5.86
CA TYR A 22 -7.90 6.54 6.19
C TYR A 22 -7.68 7.55 5.06
N SER A 23 -6.53 7.47 4.36
CA SER A 23 -6.29 8.23 3.12
C SER A 23 -7.30 7.89 2.03
N LEU A 24 -7.67 6.61 1.87
CA LEU A 24 -8.75 6.18 0.97
C LEU A 24 -10.12 6.75 1.37
N LEU A 25 -10.44 6.82 2.67
CA LEU A 25 -11.68 7.45 3.14
C LEU A 25 -11.73 8.95 2.79
N HIS A 26 -10.60 9.66 2.85
CA HIS A 26 -10.51 11.04 2.37
C HIS A 26 -10.77 11.17 0.86
N VAL A 27 -10.28 10.22 0.04
CA VAL A 27 -10.60 10.19 -1.40
C VAL A 27 -12.12 10.15 -1.61
N LEU A 28 -12.81 9.26 -0.87
CA LEU A 28 -14.25 9.08 -1.00
C LEU A 28 -15.04 10.28 -0.45
N SER A 29 -14.66 10.83 0.70
CA SER A 29 -15.38 11.95 1.33
C SER A 29 -15.29 13.25 0.51
N LEU A 30 -14.20 13.43 -0.24
CA LEU A 30 -14.02 14.55 -1.19
C LEU A 30 -14.70 14.31 -2.56
N GLY A 31 -15.43 13.21 -2.72
CA GLY A 31 -16.19 12.90 -3.93
C GLY A 31 -15.33 12.45 -5.12
N HIS A 32 -14.08 12.05 -4.88
CA HIS A 32 -13.24 11.43 -5.91
C HIS A 32 -13.62 9.95 -6.10
N ARG A 33 -13.25 9.38 -7.24
CA ARG A 33 -13.56 8.00 -7.61
C ARG A 33 -12.33 7.14 -7.49
N VAL A 34 -12.41 6.06 -6.73
CA VAL A 34 -11.31 5.08 -6.62
C VAL A 34 -11.51 4.05 -7.72
N LEU A 35 -10.52 3.91 -8.61
CA LEU A 35 -10.60 2.98 -9.75
C LEU A 35 -10.04 1.60 -9.41
N ALA A 36 -8.96 1.57 -8.63
CA ALA A 36 -8.25 0.36 -8.24
C ALA A 36 -7.42 0.62 -6.99
N VAL A 37 -7.06 -0.46 -6.30
CA VAL A 37 -6.09 -0.45 -5.22
C VAL A 37 -4.78 -1.09 -5.68
N GLY A 38 -3.66 -0.44 -5.35
CA GLY A 38 -2.31 -0.91 -5.62
C GLY A 38 -1.58 -1.27 -4.33
N ASN A 39 -0.83 -2.36 -4.35
CA ASN A 39 0.01 -2.76 -3.21
C ASN A 39 1.36 -3.30 -3.70
N LEU A 40 2.44 -2.88 -3.04
CA LEU A 40 3.74 -3.53 -3.17
C LEU A 40 3.95 -4.50 -2.01
N TYR A 41 4.58 -5.65 -2.27
CA TYR A 41 4.81 -6.69 -1.27
C TYR A 41 6.25 -7.19 -1.28
N PRO A 42 6.78 -7.63 -0.12
CA PRO A 42 8.13 -8.17 -0.04
C PRO A 42 8.27 -9.46 -0.86
N GLN A 43 9.38 -9.65 -1.58
CA GLN A 43 9.68 -10.96 -2.19
C GLN A 43 10.30 -11.90 -1.16
N GLY A 44 9.76 -13.10 -1.03
CA GLY A 44 10.45 -14.19 -0.33
C GLY A 44 11.69 -14.65 -1.12
N PRO A 45 12.73 -15.19 -0.46
CA PRO A 45 13.90 -15.72 -1.14
C PRO A 45 13.51 -16.89 -2.06
N GLY A 46 13.55 -16.66 -3.39
CA GLY A 46 13.52 -17.74 -4.39
C GLY A 46 12.28 -17.83 -5.30
N HIS A 47 11.29 -16.94 -5.21
CA HIS A 47 10.11 -17.01 -6.08
C HIS A 47 9.79 -15.65 -6.75
N VAL A 48 9.96 -15.59 -8.08
CA VAL A 48 9.54 -14.44 -8.90
C VAL A 48 8.05 -14.63 -9.22
N THR A 49 7.16 -14.17 -8.35
CA THR A 49 5.72 -14.15 -8.70
C THR A 49 5.45 -12.85 -9.49
N PRO A 50 5.00 -12.93 -10.75
CA PRO A 50 4.71 -11.76 -11.57
C PRO A 50 3.50 -10.98 -11.05
N LEU A 51 3.32 -9.75 -11.55
CA LEU A 51 2.18 -8.86 -11.28
C LEU A 51 0.87 -9.66 -11.21
N THR A 52 0.20 -9.64 -10.06
CA THR A 52 -1.07 -10.33 -9.89
C THR A 52 -2.21 -9.32 -9.94
N THR A 53 -3.19 -9.61 -10.80
CA THR A 53 -4.45 -8.87 -10.88
C THR A 53 -5.56 -9.79 -10.39
N SER A 54 -6.27 -9.38 -9.35
CA SER A 54 -7.49 -10.08 -8.91
C SER A 54 -8.70 -9.20 -9.23
N SER A 55 -9.54 -9.69 -10.14
CA SER A 55 -10.87 -9.10 -10.39
C SER A 55 -11.88 -9.68 -9.39
N PRO A 56 -12.92 -8.93 -9.00
CA PRO A 56 -13.99 -9.49 -8.18
C PRO A 56 -14.75 -10.56 -8.98
N ILE A 57 -14.51 -11.83 -8.66
CA ILE A 57 -15.25 -12.96 -9.23
C ILE A 57 -16.62 -13.04 -8.54
N THR A 58 -17.69 -12.97 -9.33
CA THR A 58 -19.03 -13.37 -8.92
C THR A 58 -19.04 -14.90 -8.79
N THR A 59 -19.18 -15.43 -7.58
CA THR A 59 -19.27 -16.86 -7.31
C THR A 59 -20.58 -17.41 -7.86
N THR A 60 -20.50 -18.13 -8.98
CA THR A 60 -21.52 -19.13 -9.34
C THR A 60 -20.96 -20.49 -8.97
N SER A 61 -21.55 -21.11 -7.96
CA SER A 61 -21.18 -22.43 -7.45
C SER A 61 -21.47 -23.50 -8.49
N SER A 62 -20.44 -24.16 -9.02
CA SER A 62 -20.58 -25.45 -9.68
C SER A 62 -19.67 -26.45 -8.99
N ILE A 63 -20.30 -27.31 -8.20
CA ILE A 63 -19.72 -28.52 -7.61
C ILE A 63 -19.43 -29.50 -8.74
N SER A 64 -18.18 -29.94 -8.88
CA SER A 64 -17.82 -31.08 -9.70
C SER A 64 -16.88 -32.01 -8.93
N SER A 65 -17.50 -33.07 -8.39
CA SER A 65 -17.07 -34.46 -8.23
C SER A 65 -15.60 -34.80 -7.91
N ILE A 66 -15.51 -35.56 -6.81
CA ILE A 66 -14.41 -36.35 -6.27
C ILE A 66 -13.78 -37.28 -7.32
N GLY A 67 -12.44 -37.21 -7.44
CA GLY A 67 -11.61 -38.23 -8.07
C GLY A 67 -10.56 -38.72 -7.07
N THR A 68 -10.70 -39.96 -6.62
CA THR A 68 -9.76 -40.71 -5.78
C THR A 68 -8.53 -41.13 -6.57
N GLY A 69 -7.34 -40.83 -6.06
CA GLY A 69 -6.05 -41.34 -6.55
C GLY A 69 -4.93 -41.03 -5.56
N SER A 70 -4.17 -42.06 -5.21
CA SER A 70 -3.33 -42.20 -4.01
C SER A 70 -1.86 -41.82 -4.18
N ASN A 71 -1.24 -41.48 -3.03
CA ASN A 71 0.17 -41.58 -2.62
C ASN A 71 1.23 -40.62 -3.19
N GLY A 72 1.87 -39.89 -2.25
CA GLY A 72 3.33 -39.72 -2.25
C GLY A 72 3.84 -38.32 -1.87
N GLY A 73 4.30 -38.15 -0.64
CA GLY A 73 5.23 -37.07 -0.25
C GLY A 73 4.66 -36.05 0.73
N ILE A 74 5.02 -36.21 2.01
CA ILE A 74 4.93 -35.14 3.01
C ILE A 74 5.94 -34.05 2.60
N SER A 75 5.46 -33.03 1.91
CA SER A 75 6.11 -31.74 1.81
C SER A 75 5.55 -30.89 2.93
N THR A 76 6.38 -30.59 3.91
CA THR A 76 6.13 -29.59 4.93
C THR A 76 5.88 -28.26 4.20
N GLN A 77 4.62 -27.85 4.08
CA GLN A 77 4.27 -26.48 3.70
C GLN A 77 4.78 -25.57 4.82
N THR A 78 5.97 -25.01 4.64
CA THR A 78 6.38 -23.80 5.34
C THR A 78 5.41 -22.71 4.90
N THR A 79 4.56 -22.26 5.81
CA THR A 79 3.74 -21.07 5.66
C THR A 79 4.65 -19.91 5.24
N GLU A 80 4.26 -19.15 4.21
CA GLU A 80 4.98 -18.00 3.64
C GLU A 80 5.16 -16.82 4.63
N ASP A 81 4.87 -17.02 5.92
CA ASP A 81 4.77 -16.01 6.98
C ASP A 81 6.11 -15.76 7.71
N ASP A 82 7.13 -16.59 7.48
CA ASP A 82 8.46 -16.54 8.14
C ASP A 82 9.58 -15.98 7.24
N ALA A 83 9.24 -15.40 6.08
CA ALA A 83 10.25 -14.71 5.28
C ALA A 83 10.74 -13.47 6.05
N PRO A 84 12.07 -13.29 6.21
CA PRO A 84 12.60 -12.12 6.91
C PRO A 84 12.10 -10.84 6.21
N ASP A 85 11.50 -9.95 7.01
CA ASP A 85 11.01 -8.65 6.59
C ASP A 85 12.14 -7.91 5.87
N PRO A 86 12.04 -7.60 4.56
CA PRO A 86 13.10 -6.84 3.91
C PRO A 86 13.22 -5.48 4.58
N ASP A 87 14.45 -5.01 4.77
CA ASP A 87 14.76 -3.68 5.33
C ASP A 87 14.27 -2.56 4.38
N SER A 88 12.95 -2.36 4.30
CA SER A 88 12.30 -1.31 3.53
C SER A 88 11.84 -0.20 4.46
N HIS A 89 12.39 1.00 4.27
CA HIS A 89 11.90 2.20 4.94
C HIS A 89 10.71 2.82 4.19
N MET A 90 10.50 2.42 2.93
CA MET A 90 9.43 2.94 2.09
C MET A 90 8.10 2.22 2.31
N TYR A 91 8.10 0.89 2.40
CA TYR A 91 6.87 0.09 2.35
C TYR A 91 6.62 -0.71 3.63
N GLN A 92 5.39 -0.67 4.10
CA GLN A 92 4.96 -1.52 5.21
C GLN A 92 4.63 -2.93 4.70
N THR A 93 5.22 -3.93 5.35
CA THR A 93 5.07 -5.36 5.05
C THR A 93 4.11 -6.05 6.03
N ALA A 94 4.00 -5.54 7.26
CA ALA A 94 3.10 -6.05 8.27
C ALA A 94 1.63 -5.96 7.79
N GLY A 95 0.94 -7.10 7.78
CA GLY A 95 -0.47 -7.18 7.35
C GLY A 95 -0.68 -7.28 5.85
N HIS A 96 0.36 -7.47 5.02
CA HIS A 96 0.19 -7.57 3.57
C HIS A 96 -0.71 -8.75 3.14
N ALA A 97 -0.81 -9.80 3.97
CA ALA A 97 -1.70 -10.94 3.72
C ALA A 97 -3.18 -10.56 3.75
N LEU A 98 -3.54 -9.44 4.41
CA LEU A 98 -4.91 -8.94 4.50
C LEU A 98 -5.35 -8.15 3.26
N ILE A 99 -4.40 -7.68 2.43
CA ILE A 99 -4.66 -6.83 1.27
C ILE A 99 -5.72 -7.42 0.31
N PRO A 100 -5.68 -8.70 -0.08
CA PRO A 100 -6.72 -9.28 -0.94
C PRO A 100 -8.12 -9.24 -0.31
N PHE A 101 -8.22 -9.40 1.02
CA PHE A 101 -9.48 -9.34 1.74
C PHE A 101 -10.02 -7.91 1.81
N ILE A 102 -9.14 -6.94 2.08
CA ILE A 102 -9.47 -5.50 2.07
C ILE A 102 -9.99 -5.10 0.69
N ALA A 103 -9.30 -5.45 -0.39
CA ALA A 103 -9.74 -5.10 -1.74
C ALA A 103 -11.10 -5.71 -2.10
N ARG A 104 -11.33 -6.98 -1.71
CA ARG A 104 -12.64 -7.62 -1.88
C ARG A 104 -13.73 -6.92 -1.09
N ALA A 105 -13.47 -6.55 0.17
CA ALA A 105 -14.43 -5.85 1.01
C ALA A 105 -14.78 -4.45 0.45
N LEU A 106 -13.79 -3.78 -0.17
CA LEU A 106 -14.00 -2.51 -0.86
C LEU A 106 -14.67 -2.65 -2.23
N GLY A 107 -14.75 -3.87 -2.78
CA GLY A 107 -15.26 -4.12 -4.13
C GLY A 107 -14.37 -3.52 -5.24
N LEU A 108 -13.08 -3.32 -4.97
CA LEU A 108 -12.15 -2.65 -5.88
C LEU A 108 -11.18 -3.64 -6.55
N PRO A 109 -10.82 -3.45 -7.84
CA PRO A 109 -9.75 -4.20 -8.48
C PRO A 109 -8.43 -4.06 -7.73
N LEU A 110 -7.73 -5.17 -7.54
CA LEU A 110 -6.45 -5.20 -6.83
C LEU A 110 -5.31 -5.58 -7.78
N PHE A 111 -4.29 -4.72 -7.78
CA PHE A 111 -3.03 -4.91 -8.46
C PHE A 111 -1.91 -5.02 -7.43
N ARG A 112 -1.12 -6.09 -7.51
CA ARG A 112 0.02 -6.31 -6.62
C ARG A 112 1.29 -6.57 -7.41
N ALA A 113 2.37 -5.91 -7.01
CA ALA A 113 3.70 -6.15 -7.55
C ALA A 113 4.73 -6.34 -6.43
N PRO A 114 5.81 -7.10 -6.67
CA PRO A 114 6.88 -7.24 -5.70
C PRO A 114 7.65 -5.94 -5.53
N ILE A 115 8.20 -5.73 -4.32
CA ILE A 115 9.26 -4.76 -4.08
C ILE A 115 10.54 -5.34 -4.65
N LEU A 116 11.10 -4.65 -5.65
CA LEU A 116 12.38 -4.94 -6.27
C LEU A 116 13.41 -3.92 -5.79
N GLY A 117 14.68 -4.32 -5.72
CA GLY A 117 15.76 -3.41 -5.36
C GLY A 117 15.98 -3.25 -3.85
N LYS A 118 16.68 -2.17 -3.46
CA LYS A 118 16.98 -1.82 -2.06
C LYS A 118 16.75 -0.33 -1.82
N ALA A 119 16.71 0.11 -0.57
CA ALA A 119 16.74 1.53 -0.24
C ALA A 119 18.14 2.11 -0.56
N VAL A 120 18.34 2.61 -1.77
CA VAL A 120 19.63 3.12 -2.25
C VAL A 120 19.74 4.63 -2.00
N ILE A 121 18.66 5.36 -2.25
CA ILE A 121 18.59 6.80 -2.03
C ILE A 121 18.00 7.00 -0.63
N GLY A 122 18.78 7.52 0.32
CA GLY A 122 18.36 7.73 1.71
C GLY A 122 17.83 9.14 2.04
N GLY A 123 17.97 10.09 1.10
CA GLY A 123 17.65 11.51 1.33
C GLY A 123 16.15 11.82 1.49
N SER A 124 15.87 12.98 2.10
CA SER A 124 14.51 13.53 2.21
C SER A 124 13.93 13.96 0.86
N THR A 125 14.78 14.45 -0.05
CA THR A 125 14.46 14.69 -1.45
C THR A 125 14.79 13.44 -2.27
N TYR A 126 13.95 13.14 -3.26
CA TYR A 126 14.19 12.04 -4.19
C TYR A 126 14.56 12.59 -5.57
N ALA A 127 15.74 12.17 -6.06
CA ALA A 127 16.18 12.43 -7.43
C ALA A 127 16.39 11.07 -8.10
N PRO A 128 15.56 10.69 -9.08
CA PRO A 128 15.68 9.40 -9.73
C PRO A 128 17.03 9.32 -10.50
N PRO A 129 17.72 8.17 -10.47
CA PRO A 129 19.01 8.05 -11.15
C PRO A 129 18.84 8.19 -12.67
N PRO A 130 19.84 8.73 -13.40
CA PRO A 130 19.71 9.15 -14.80
C PRO A 130 19.33 8.02 -15.78
N SER A 131 19.48 6.74 -15.42
CA SER A 131 19.08 5.59 -16.21
C SER A 131 17.58 5.23 -16.11
N THR A 132 16.82 5.86 -15.22
CA THR A 132 15.39 5.56 -14.98
C THR A 132 14.43 6.41 -15.81
N SER A 133 14.93 7.13 -16.82
CA SER A 133 14.08 7.76 -17.82
C SER A 133 13.22 6.68 -18.50
N LEU A 134 11.94 6.98 -18.75
CA LEU A 134 10.84 6.04 -19.06
C LEU A 134 11.02 5.12 -20.30
N GLY A 135 12.20 5.05 -20.92
CA GLY A 135 12.49 4.28 -22.12
C GLY A 135 12.68 2.79 -21.87
N SER A 136 11.87 1.98 -22.55
CA SER A 136 11.98 0.53 -22.64
C SER A 136 13.36 0.08 -23.12
N GLY A 137 13.98 -0.86 -22.41
CA GLY A 137 15.17 -1.57 -22.88
C GLY A 137 15.73 -2.48 -21.80
N ALA A 138 15.62 -3.79 -22.01
CA ALA A 138 16.42 -4.78 -21.31
C ALA A 138 17.90 -4.45 -21.55
N GLY A 139 18.55 -3.86 -20.55
CA GLY A 139 19.91 -3.36 -20.64
C GLY A 139 20.72 -3.79 -19.42
N THR A 140 21.45 -4.89 -19.61
CA THR A 140 22.67 -5.35 -18.93
C THR A 140 23.02 -4.71 -17.58
N GLY A 141 23.10 -5.58 -16.55
CA GLY A 141 23.44 -5.25 -15.17
C GLY A 141 24.61 -4.27 -15.02
N LYS A 142 24.30 -3.12 -14.45
CA LYS A 142 25.24 -2.35 -13.65
C LYS A 142 24.99 -2.70 -12.19
N GLU A 143 26.07 -2.99 -11.47
CA GLU A 143 26.10 -3.35 -10.04
C GLU A 143 25.77 -2.17 -9.10
N GLY A 144 24.64 -1.50 -9.38
CA GLY A 144 23.93 -0.66 -8.43
C GLY A 144 22.48 -1.06 -8.52
N GLY A 145 21.98 -1.80 -7.54
CA GLY A 145 20.59 -2.26 -7.53
C GLY A 145 19.62 -1.10 -7.74
N GLU A 146 18.51 -1.34 -8.44
CA GLU A 146 17.45 -0.34 -8.57
C GLU A 146 16.94 0.09 -7.18
N ASP A 147 16.56 1.35 -7.05
CA ASP A 147 16.01 1.86 -5.80
C ASP A 147 14.58 1.32 -5.61
N GLU A 148 14.23 0.90 -4.39
CA GLU A 148 12.94 0.28 -4.08
C GLU A 148 11.73 1.14 -4.50
N THR A 149 11.90 2.46 -4.60
CA THR A 149 10.90 3.40 -5.11
C THR A 149 10.43 3.06 -6.53
N GLU A 150 11.33 2.61 -7.39
CA GLU A 150 11.06 2.37 -8.81
C GLU A 150 10.08 1.19 -9.02
N SER A 151 9.91 0.33 -8.01
CA SER A 151 8.91 -0.74 -8.01
C SER A 151 7.46 -0.23 -8.18
N LEU A 152 7.18 1.04 -7.83
CA LEU A 152 5.87 1.65 -8.04
C LEU A 152 5.58 1.93 -9.52
N ILE A 153 6.60 2.16 -10.35
CA ILE A 153 6.42 2.51 -11.76
C ILE A 153 5.72 1.39 -12.55
N PRO A 154 6.19 0.13 -12.57
CA PRO A 154 5.51 -0.94 -13.29
C PRO A 154 4.10 -1.22 -12.73
N LEU A 155 3.91 -1.12 -11.41
CA LEU A 155 2.60 -1.29 -10.78
C LEU A 155 1.59 -0.24 -11.29
N LEU A 156 1.95 1.04 -11.18
CA LEU A 156 1.06 2.14 -11.58
C LEU A 156 0.84 2.18 -13.09
N ARG A 157 1.84 1.79 -13.91
CA ARG A 157 1.66 1.63 -15.36
C ARG A 157 0.61 0.58 -15.69
N ALA A 158 0.66 -0.59 -15.05
CA ALA A 158 -0.32 -1.65 -15.27
C ALA A 158 -1.74 -1.20 -14.88
N ILE A 159 -1.87 -0.47 -13.76
CA ILE A 159 -3.16 0.08 -13.34
C ILE A 159 -3.65 1.13 -14.35
N LYS A 160 -2.78 2.03 -14.82
CA LYS A 160 -3.16 3.04 -15.85
C LYS A 160 -3.55 2.39 -17.18
N GLU A 161 -2.92 1.27 -17.56
CA GLU A 161 -3.29 0.52 -18.75
C GLU A 161 -4.70 -0.08 -18.62
N ALA A 162 -5.01 -0.69 -17.47
CA ALA A 162 -6.35 -1.21 -17.17
C ALA A 162 -7.39 -0.10 -16.96
N HIS A 163 -6.96 1.07 -16.49
CA HIS A 163 -7.78 2.22 -16.15
C HIS A 163 -7.23 3.52 -16.77
N PRO A 164 -7.37 3.74 -18.09
CA PRO A 164 -6.76 4.88 -18.78
C PRO A 164 -7.22 6.26 -18.29
N THR A 165 -8.37 6.32 -17.60
CA THR A 165 -8.91 7.56 -17.04
C THR A 165 -8.28 7.95 -15.69
N ALA A 166 -7.38 7.12 -15.13
CA ALA A 166 -6.69 7.41 -13.89
C ALA A 166 -5.80 8.65 -14.03
N ASN A 167 -5.96 9.61 -13.11
CA ASN A 167 -5.23 10.88 -13.14
C ASN A 167 -4.68 11.29 -11.77
N ALA A 168 -4.82 10.44 -10.75
CA ALA A 168 -4.32 10.70 -9.42
C ALA A 168 -3.91 9.41 -8.69
N VAL A 169 -3.02 9.54 -7.72
CA VAL A 169 -2.60 8.46 -6.82
C VAL A 169 -2.65 8.93 -5.38
N SER A 170 -3.27 8.16 -4.49
CA SER A 170 -3.32 8.47 -3.05
C SER A 170 -2.42 7.56 -2.24
N ALA A 171 -1.84 8.10 -1.16
CA ALA A 171 -1.02 7.36 -0.21
C ALA A 171 -1.22 7.85 1.23
N GLY A 172 -0.87 7.01 2.20
CA GLY A 172 -1.09 7.24 3.63
C GLY A 172 0.12 7.76 4.43
N ALA A 173 1.05 8.50 3.82
CA ALA A 173 2.23 8.99 4.55
C ALA A 173 1.86 10.16 5.48
N ILE A 174 2.12 10.03 6.80
CA ILE A 174 1.79 11.07 7.79
C ILE A 174 2.93 12.09 7.94
N LEU A 175 4.08 11.69 8.52
CA LEU A 175 5.20 12.59 8.80
C LEU A 175 6.41 12.35 7.91
N SER A 176 6.43 11.24 7.17
CA SER A 176 7.58 10.84 6.38
C SER A 176 7.70 11.67 5.10
N THR A 177 8.55 12.69 5.14
CA THR A 177 8.98 13.41 3.92
C THR A 177 9.64 12.45 2.93
N TYR A 178 10.38 11.46 3.42
CA TYR A 178 11.02 10.41 2.60
C TYR A 178 9.99 9.66 1.73
N GLN A 179 8.89 9.19 2.33
CA GLN A 179 7.86 8.46 1.60
C GLN A 179 7.12 9.39 0.64
N ARG A 180 6.77 10.60 1.09
CA ARG A 180 6.03 11.57 0.27
C ARG A 180 6.79 11.92 -1.02
N THR A 181 8.05 12.32 -0.92
CA THR A 181 8.81 12.81 -2.10
C THR A 181 9.03 11.72 -3.15
N ARG A 182 9.13 10.46 -2.73
CA ARG A 182 9.19 9.29 -3.63
C ARG A 182 7.90 9.08 -4.40
N ILE A 183 6.77 9.12 -3.70
CA ILE A 183 5.45 9.02 -4.33
C ILE A 183 5.22 10.20 -5.29
N GLU A 184 5.57 11.42 -4.89
CA GLU A 184 5.47 12.61 -5.74
C GLU A 184 6.33 12.48 -7.00
N SER A 185 7.57 12.00 -6.87
CA SER A 185 8.46 11.78 -8.01
C SER A 185 7.92 10.74 -8.99
N VAL A 186 7.40 9.62 -8.48
CA VAL A 186 6.76 8.58 -9.29
C VAL A 186 5.49 9.11 -9.97
N ALA A 187 4.64 9.80 -9.22
CA ALA A 187 3.39 10.36 -9.73
C ALA A 187 3.63 11.38 -10.85
N ALA A 188 4.57 12.31 -10.66
CA ALA A 188 4.95 13.29 -11.67
C ALA A 188 5.47 12.62 -12.96
N ARG A 189 6.28 11.57 -12.83
CA ARG A 189 6.79 10.80 -13.99
C ARG A 189 5.72 10.02 -14.73
N LEU A 190 4.59 9.76 -14.09
CA LEU A 190 3.45 9.05 -14.68
C LEU A 190 2.26 9.97 -14.98
N ASP A 191 2.42 11.29 -14.90
CA ASP A 191 1.34 12.25 -15.12
C ASP A 191 0.11 11.96 -14.22
N LEU A 192 0.37 11.73 -12.94
CA LEU A 192 -0.62 11.52 -11.89
C LEU A 192 -0.50 12.64 -10.85
N VAL A 193 -1.64 13.13 -10.36
CA VAL A 193 -1.69 14.04 -9.21
C VAL A 193 -1.43 13.23 -7.92
N PRO A 194 -0.38 13.53 -7.14
CA PRO A 194 -0.17 12.89 -5.84
C PRO A 194 -1.12 13.46 -4.79
N LEU A 195 -1.85 12.59 -4.10
CA LEU A 195 -2.76 12.93 -3.00
C LEU A 195 -2.16 12.46 -1.68
N ALA A 196 -1.67 13.41 -0.88
CA ALA A 196 -1.00 13.17 0.41
C ALA A 196 -1.80 13.80 1.56
N PHE A 197 -3.08 13.40 1.72
CA PHE A 197 -4.02 14.01 2.67
C PHE A 197 -3.56 13.99 4.13
N LEU A 198 -2.75 12.99 4.50
CA LEU A 198 -2.30 12.80 5.87
C LEU A 198 -0.95 13.48 6.15
N TRP A 199 -0.33 14.11 5.13
CA TRP A 199 0.98 14.69 5.32
C TRP A 199 0.92 15.87 6.30
N GLN A 200 1.75 15.83 7.34
CA GLN A 200 1.76 16.76 8.47
C GLN A 200 0.46 16.82 9.30
N TYR A 201 -0.39 15.77 9.26
CA TYR A 201 -1.66 15.76 10.00
C TYR A 201 -1.55 16.18 11.47
N PRO A 202 -0.61 15.64 12.29
CA PRO A 202 -0.47 16.06 13.69
C PRO A 202 -0.05 17.52 13.86
N THR A 203 0.64 18.09 12.87
CA THR A 203 1.00 19.52 12.87
C THR A 203 -0.19 20.40 12.50
N LEU A 204 -1.02 19.96 11.54
CA LEU A 204 -2.22 20.67 11.10
C LEU A 204 -3.29 20.72 12.21
N PHE A 205 -3.42 19.65 12.99
CA PHE A 205 -4.41 19.51 14.06
C PHE A 205 -3.78 19.57 15.46
N LYS A 206 -2.65 20.29 15.60
CA LYS A 206 -1.88 20.35 16.85
C LYS A 206 -2.71 20.80 18.06
N SER A 207 -3.68 21.69 17.85
CA SER A 207 -4.57 22.19 18.90
C SER A 207 -5.52 21.13 19.48
N GLU A 208 -5.71 20.01 18.79
CA GLU A 208 -6.65 18.95 19.16
C GLU A 208 -5.96 17.78 19.89
N GLY A 209 -4.63 17.87 20.07
CA GLY A 209 -3.83 16.92 20.85
C GLY A 209 -3.01 15.95 19.99
N GLU A 210 -2.10 15.21 20.64
CA GLU A 210 -1.15 14.33 19.97
C GLU A 210 -1.82 13.14 19.26
N ALA A 211 -2.99 12.71 19.76
CA ALA A 211 -3.78 11.62 19.21
C ALA A 211 -4.93 12.06 18.28
N ALA A 212 -4.95 13.31 17.81
CA ALA A 212 -6.03 13.87 16.99
C ALA A 212 -6.35 13.01 15.74
N LEU A 213 -5.33 12.47 15.07
CA LEU A 213 -5.53 11.58 13.92
C LEU A 213 -6.34 10.33 14.30
N LEU A 214 -6.05 9.72 15.45
CA LEU A 214 -6.77 8.54 15.93
C LEU A 214 -8.19 8.89 16.37
N ALA A 215 -8.39 10.09 16.93
CA ALA A 215 -9.71 10.62 17.24
C ALA A 215 -10.57 10.79 15.99
N HIS A 216 -10.03 11.37 14.93
CA HIS A 216 -10.76 11.53 13.68
C HIS A 216 -11.01 10.20 12.95
N MET A 217 -10.14 9.20 13.12
CA MET A 217 -10.42 7.84 12.67
C MET A 217 -11.63 7.25 13.40
N GLU A 218 -11.73 7.40 14.73
CA GLU A 218 -12.89 6.97 15.51
C GLU A 218 -14.18 7.68 15.05
N GLU A 219 -14.12 8.99 14.79
CA GLU A 219 -15.27 9.79 14.33
C GLU A 219 -15.87 9.32 13.02
N VAL A 220 -15.04 8.80 12.10
CA VAL A 220 -15.52 8.20 10.83
C VAL A 220 -15.90 6.72 10.98
N GLY A 221 -15.89 6.18 12.21
CA GLY A 221 -16.20 4.79 12.51
C GLY A 221 -15.11 3.81 12.09
N MET A 222 -13.86 4.27 11.93
CA MET A 222 -12.75 3.42 11.55
C MET A 222 -12.17 2.70 12.78
N GLU A 223 -12.23 1.38 12.74
CA GLU A 223 -11.57 0.51 13.71
C GLU A 223 -10.16 0.14 13.22
N ALA A 224 -9.14 0.36 14.05
CA ALA A 224 -7.75 0.14 13.68
C ALA A 224 -7.04 -0.70 14.74
N ARG A 225 -6.78 -1.99 14.47
CA ARG A 225 -6.18 -2.89 15.45
C ARG A 225 -4.67 -3.03 15.30
N ILE A 226 -3.97 -3.12 16.43
CA ILE A 226 -2.54 -3.43 16.47
C ILE A 226 -2.32 -4.91 16.10
N VAL A 227 -1.55 -5.16 15.04
CA VAL A 227 -1.19 -6.52 14.59
C VAL A 227 0.29 -6.86 14.77
N LYS A 228 1.14 -5.85 14.99
CA LYS A 228 2.58 -5.98 15.22
C LYS A 228 3.04 -4.81 16.08
N VAL A 229 3.94 -5.07 17.02
CA VAL A 229 4.62 -4.05 17.83
C VAL A 229 6.13 -4.17 17.63
N ALA A 230 6.82 -3.03 17.55
CA ALA A 230 8.26 -2.95 17.33
C ALA A 230 8.86 -1.70 18.00
N SER A 231 8.33 -1.32 19.16
CA SER A 231 8.79 -0.16 19.94
C SER A 231 8.98 -0.56 21.40
N GLY A 232 10.00 0.00 22.04
CA GLY A 232 10.20 -0.18 23.48
C GLY A 232 9.00 0.38 24.25
N GLY A 233 8.41 -0.43 25.13
CA GLY A 233 7.22 -0.06 25.92
C GLY A 233 5.90 -0.64 25.42
N LEU A 234 5.87 -1.25 24.22
CA LEU A 234 4.70 -2.00 23.72
C LEU A 234 5.01 -3.50 23.72
N GLY A 235 4.10 -4.32 24.23
CA GLY A 235 4.24 -5.77 24.30
C GLY A 235 3.05 -6.52 23.70
N GLU A 236 2.96 -7.81 24.00
CA GLU A 236 1.86 -8.67 23.53
C GLU A 236 0.48 -8.20 24.03
N GLY A 237 0.41 -7.52 25.18
CA GLY A 237 -0.82 -6.98 25.76
C GLY A 237 -1.45 -5.83 24.96
N GLU A 238 -0.72 -5.28 23.99
CA GLU A 238 -1.19 -4.24 23.09
C GLU A 238 -1.72 -4.80 21.78
N LEU A 239 -1.41 -6.07 21.47
CA LEU A 239 -1.94 -6.71 20.28
C LEU A 239 -3.47 -6.75 20.33
N TRP A 240 -4.08 -6.52 19.17
CA TRP A 240 -5.53 -6.50 18.96
C TRP A 240 -6.30 -5.35 19.63
N VAL A 241 -5.63 -4.47 20.38
CA VAL A 241 -6.22 -3.22 20.85
C VAL A 241 -6.58 -2.35 19.65
N ASP A 242 -7.79 -1.80 19.67
CA ASP A 242 -8.20 -0.76 18.73
C ASP A 242 -7.56 0.57 19.13
N VAL A 243 -6.58 1.02 18.33
CA VAL A 243 -5.85 2.27 18.57
C VAL A 243 -6.70 3.51 18.34
N ALA A 244 -7.78 3.39 17.56
CA ALA A 244 -8.69 4.51 17.37
C ALA A 244 -9.54 4.73 18.62
N SER A 245 -9.88 3.69 19.38
CA SER A 245 -10.68 3.80 20.60
C SER A 245 -10.05 4.71 21.67
N ARG A 246 -10.88 5.29 22.52
CA ARG A 246 -10.41 6.06 23.69
C ARG A 246 -9.36 5.32 24.52
N ALA A 247 -9.60 4.04 24.84
CA ALA A 247 -8.67 3.23 25.62
C ALA A 247 -7.35 2.97 24.87
N GLY A 248 -7.40 2.85 23.54
CA GLY A 248 -6.20 2.71 22.70
C GLY A 248 -5.36 3.98 22.63
N ARG A 249 -5.99 5.15 22.61
CA ARG A 249 -5.30 6.46 22.59
C ARG A 249 -4.62 6.83 23.91
N GLU A 250 -5.03 6.20 25.01
CA GLU A 250 -4.49 6.45 26.36
C GLU A 250 -3.28 5.53 26.69
N LYS A 251 -2.94 4.57 25.81
CA LYS A 251 -1.74 3.72 25.91
C LYS A 251 -0.54 4.35 25.21
#